data_AF-A0A7L2DP76-F1
#
_entry.id   AF-A0A7L2DP76-F1
#
_cell.length_a   1.000
_cell.length_b   1.000
_cell.length_c   1.000
_cell.angle_alpha   90.00
_cell.angle_beta   90.00
_cell.angle_gamma   90.00
#
_symmetry.space_group_name_H-M   'P 1'
#
loop_
_entity.id
_entity.type
_entity.pdbx_description
1 polymer ?
#
loop_
_entity_poly.entity_id
_entity_poly.type
_entity_poly.pdbx_seq_one_letter_code
_entity_poly.pdbx_strand_id
1 'polypeptide(L)'
;AALARLVAEAAAEAVASSGRFTLGLSGGSLVAMLARDLPPALSAAPGADPSRWLVAFCDERLVPPEHPESTGGAYRVREGSGRGPWACTSSSQSGPVPL
;
A
#
# COMPACT_ATOMS: atom_id res chain seq x y z
N ALA A 1 16.41 0.43 -2.03
CA ALA A 1 16.33 -0.41 -3.24
C ALA A 1 16.17 -1.91 -2.91
N ALA A 2 17.07 -2.52 -2.13
CA ALA A 2 17.02 -3.98 -1.86
C ALA A 2 15.67 -4.46 -1.27
N LEU A 3 15.12 -3.74 -0.29
CA LEU A 3 13.80 -4.07 0.29
C LEU A 3 12.69 -4.07 -0.77
N ALA A 4 12.61 -3.00 -1.58
CA ALA A 4 11.60 -2.90 -2.62
C ALA A 4 11.72 -4.01 -3.67
N ARG A 5 12.94 -4.39 -4.05
CA ARG A 5 13.19 -5.52 -4.95
C ARG A 5 12.70 -6.83 -4.34
N LEU A 6 13.03 -7.09 -3.07
CA LEU A 6 12.57 -8.27 -2.35
C LEU A 6 11.03 -8.35 -2.31
N VAL A 7 10.36 -7.24 -2.02
CA VAL A 7 8.90 -7.18 -2.01
C VAL A 7 8.33 -7.46 -3.40
N ALA A 8 8.89 -6.87 -4.46
CA ALA A 8 8.42 -7.09 -5.83
C ALA A 8 8.64 -8.54 -6.30
N GLU A 9 9.78 -9.15 -5.98
CA GLU A 9 10.06 -10.56 -6.29
C GLU A 9 9.09 -11.50 -5.57
N ALA A 10 8.92 -11.31 -4.25
CA ALA A 10 7.97 -12.09 -3.47
C ALA A 10 6.52 -11.92 -3.97
N ALA A 11 6.15 -10.70 -4.38
CA ALA A 11 4.83 -10.43 -4.93
C ALA A 11 4.62 -11.14 -6.27
N ALA A 12 5.61 -11.10 -7.17
CA ALA A 12 5.52 -11.79 -8.45
C ALA A 12 5.37 -13.32 -8.28
N GLU A 13 6.13 -13.91 -7.36
CA GLU A 13 6.03 -15.33 -7.02
C GLU A 13 4.67 -15.69 -6.42
N ALA A 14 4.18 -14.90 -5.45
CA ALA A 14 2.89 -15.14 -4.80
C ALA A 14 1.71 -14.98 -5.77
N VAL A 15 1.76 -13.97 -6.64
CA VAL A 15 0.74 -13.77 -7.69
C VAL A 15 0.75 -14.93 -8.67
N ALA A 16 1.92 -15.41 -9.11
CA ALA A 16 2.02 -16.53 -10.03
C ALA A 16 1.50 -17.85 -9.42
N SER A 17 1.76 -18.09 -8.13
CA SER A 17 1.41 -19.35 -7.45
C SER A 17 -0.01 -19.40 -6.89
N SER A 18 -0.50 -18.27 -6.35
CA SER A 18 -1.76 -18.22 -5.58
C SER A 18 -2.75 -17.16 -6.07
N GLY A 19 -2.36 -16.37 -7.08
CA GLY A 19 -3.19 -15.30 -7.64
C GLY A 19 -3.29 -14.04 -6.78
N ARG A 20 -2.66 -14.01 -5.59
CA ARG A 20 -2.70 -12.90 -4.64
C ARG A 20 -1.39 -12.77 -3.86
N PHE A 21 -1.02 -11.54 -3.51
CA PHE A 21 0.07 -11.25 -2.57
C PHE A 21 -0.49 -10.52 -1.34
N THR A 22 0.08 -10.73 -0.16
CA THR A 22 -0.35 -10.04 1.08
C THR A 22 0.87 -9.43 1.77
N LEU A 23 0.77 -8.15 2.12
CA LEU A 23 1.87 -7.38 2.71
C LEU A 23 1.42 -6.61 3.96
N GLY A 24 2.14 -6.82 5.06
CA GLY A 24 2.07 -5.96 6.24
C GLY A 24 2.98 -4.74 6.08
N LEU A 25 2.43 -3.54 6.20
CA LEU A 25 3.16 -2.28 6.21
C LEU A 25 3.38 -1.81 7.64
N SER A 26 4.62 -1.51 7.96
CA SER A 26 5.01 -0.89 9.23
C SER A 26 5.22 0.61 9.05
N GLY A 27 5.10 1.37 10.14
CA GLY A 27 5.39 2.79 10.16
C GLY A 27 6.89 3.14 10.16
N GLY A 28 7.19 4.38 10.56
CA GLY A 28 8.56 4.86 10.76
C GLY A 28 9.37 5.00 9.46
N SER A 29 10.66 4.64 9.52
CA SER A 29 11.60 4.84 8.40
C SER A 29 11.28 4.00 7.15
N LEU A 30 10.51 2.92 7.30
CA LEU A 30 10.10 2.05 6.20
C LEU A 30 9.12 2.73 5.24
N VAL A 31 8.30 3.67 5.73
CA VAL A 31 7.38 4.45 4.89
C VAL A 31 8.16 5.18 3.79
N ALA A 32 9.21 5.91 4.16
CA ALA A 32 10.02 6.68 3.21
C ALA A 32 10.82 5.78 2.25
N MET A 33 11.31 4.63 2.73
CA MET A 33 12.03 3.68 1.90
C MET A 33 11.12 3.04 0.85
N LEU A 34 9.94 2.55 1.26
CA LEU A 34 9.00 1.88 0.37
C LEU A 34 8.33 2.88 -0.60
N ALA A 35 7.90 4.06 -0.12
CA ALA A 35 7.30 5.06 -1.00
C ALA A 35 8.24 5.50 -2.13
N ARG A 36 9.54 5.58 -1.86
CA ARG A 36 10.56 5.96 -2.85
C ARG A 36 10.92 4.79 -3.77
N ASP A 37 11.18 3.61 -3.22
CA ASP A 37 11.86 2.54 -3.96
C ASP A 37 10.90 1.49 -4.53
N LEU A 38 9.67 1.36 -4.00
CA LEU A 38 8.70 0.35 -4.44
C LEU A 38 8.13 0.64 -5.84
N PRO A 39 7.73 1.88 -6.20
CA PRO A 39 7.22 2.15 -7.55
C PRO A 39 8.18 1.73 -8.69
N PRO A 40 9.48 2.09 -8.69
CA PRO A 40 10.38 1.63 -9.74
C PRO A 40 10.65 0.12 -9.69
N ALA A 41 10.64 -0.51 -8.50
CA ALA A 41 10.78 -1.96 -8.38
C ALA A 41 9.59 -2.71 -9.00
N LEU A 42 8.37 -2.20 -8.82
CA LEU A 42 7.15 -2.75 -9.44
C LEU A 42 7.17 -2.58 -10.97
N SER A 43 7.63 -1.43 -11.47
CA SER A 43 7.80 -1.23 -12.92
C SER A 43 8.79 -2.23 -13.54
N ALA A 44 9.79 -2.68 -12.79
CA ALA A 44 10.76 -3.69 -13.22
C ALA A 44 10.27 -5.13 -13.06
N ALA A 45 9.14 -5.36 -12.38
CA ALA A 45 8.58 -6.69 -12.10
C ALA A 45 7.09 -6.77 -12.48
N PRO A 46 6.74 -6.89 -13.77
CA PRO A 46 5.34 -6.87 -14.23
C PRO A 46 4.46 -7.97 -13.61
N GLY A 47 5.04 -9.08 -13.16
CA GLY A 47 4.32 -10.16 -12.46
C GLY A 47 3.85 -9.78 -11.04
N ALA A 48 4.37 -8.71 -10.46
CA ALA A 48 4.05 -8.22 -9.12
C ALA A 48 2.79 -7.33 -9.09
N ASP A 49 1.80 -7.62 -9.93
CA ASP A 49 0.58 -6.83 -10.17
C ASP A 49 -0.07 -6.31 -8.86
N PRO A 50 0.01 -4.99 -8.56
CA PRO A 50 -0.51 -4.39 -7.34
C PRO A 50 -2.04 -4.54 -7.16
N SER A 51 -2.79 -4.76 -8.23
CA SER A 51 -4.25 -4.99 -8.15
C SER A 51 -4.59 -6.30 -7.43
N ARG A 52 -3.61 -7.20 -7.28
CA ARG A 52 -3.73 -8.49 -6.60
C ARG A 52 -3.17 -8.46 -5.18
N TRP A 53 -2.90 -7.29 -4.65
CA TRP A 53 -2.30 -7.15 -3.32
C TRP A 53 -3.38 -6.90 -2.28
N LEU A 54 -3.27 -7.61 -1.16
CA LEU A 54 -3.92 -7.25 0.09
C LEU A 54 -2.87 -6.56 0.98
N VAL A 55 -3.12 -5.32 1.36
CA VAL A 55 -2.20 -4.56 2.20
C VAL A 55 -2.87 -4.24 3.53
N ALA A 56 -2.16 -4.46 4.63
CA ALA A 56 -2.61 -4.15 5.97
C ALA A 56 -1.49 -3.45 6.75
N PHE A 57 -1.84 -2.67 7.78
CA PHE A 57 -0.83 -2.12 8.69
C PHE A 57 -0.54 -3.12 9.82
N CYS A 58 0.73 -3.29 10.15
CA CYS A 58 1.16 -4.12 11.27
C CYS A 58 0.67 -3.54 12.61
N ASP A 59 0.70 -2.21 12.71
CA ASP A 59 0.17 -1.41 13.80
C ASP A 59 -0.27 -0.04 13.26
N GLU A 60 -1.18 0.62 13.96
CA GLU A 60 -1.61 1.99 13.63
C GLU A 60 -1.95 2.73 14.93
N ARG A 61 -1.69 4.04 14.95
CA ARG A 61 -2.10 4.90 16.05
C ARG A 61 -3.55 5.32 15.85
N LEU A 62 -4.35 5.26 16.91
CA LEU A 62 -5.73 5.75 16.89
C LEU A 62 -5.75 7.29 16.94
N VAL A 63 -5.43 7.90 15.81
CA VAL A 63 -5.37 9.36 15.60
C VAL A 63 -5.97 9.70 14.22
N PRO A 64 -6.36 10.95 13.97
CA PRO A 64 -6.78 11.37 12.62
C PRO A 64 -5.71 11.08 11.55
N PRO A 65 -6.08 10.80 10.29
CA PRO A 65 -5.11 10.48 9.23
C PRO A 65 -4.08 11.58 8.94
N GLU A 66 -4.41 12.84 9.22
CA GLU A 66 -3.52 13.98 9.02
C GLU A 66 -2.50 14.14 10.16
N HIS A 67 -2.65 13.38 11.23
CA HIS A 67 -1.76 13.42 12.38
C HIS A 67 -0.37 12.86 11.99
N PRO A 68 0.74 13.48 12.43
CA PRO A 68 2.10 13.06 12.06
C PRO A 68 2.44 11.61 12.47
N GLU A 69 1.79 11.10 13.52
CA GLU A 69 1.95 9.73 14.00
C GLU A 69 1.05 8.70 13.27
N SER A 70 0.21 9.12 12.31
CA SER A 70 -0.59 8.18 11.52
C SER A 70 0.29 7.48 10.48
N THR A 71 0.40 6.15 10.57
CA THR A 71 1.14 5.36 9.58
C THR A 71 0.45 5.41 8.21
N GLY A 72 -0.87 5.21 8.18
CA GLY A 72 -1.69 5.33 6.98
C GLY A 72 -1.68 6.75 6.42
N GLY A 73 -1.67 7.77 7.28
CA GLY A 73 -1.41 9.15 6.90
C GLY A 73 -0.08 9.33 6.19
N ALA A 74 1.00 8.79 6.75
CA ALA A 74 2.33 8.90 6.20
C ALA A 74 2.48 8.21 4.83
N TYR A 75 1.76 7.10 4.58
CA TYR A 75 1.67 6.49 3.26
C TYR A 75 0.82 7.33 2.28
N ARG A 76 -0.13 8.13 2.77
CA ARG A 76 -1.00 9.01 1.95
C ARG A 76 -0.39 10.32 1.51
N VAL A 77 0.37 10.95 2.38
CA VAL A 77 0.83 12.35 2.23
C VAL A 77 1.86 12.55 1.10
N ARG A 78 2.19 11.51 0.33
CA ARG A 78 3.11 11.60 -0.82
C ARG A 78 2.42 11.52 -2.18
N GLU A 79 1.21 12.03 -2.25
CA GLU A 79 0.47 12.20 -3.50
C GLU A 79 0.41 13.66 -3.92
N GLY A 80 1.46 14.13 -4.58
CA GLY A 80 1.48 15.39 -5.32
C GLY A 80 0.82 15.31 -6.69
N SER A 81 -0.16 14.43 -6.91
CA SER A 81 -1.08 14.41 -8.06
C SER A 81 -1.99 13.20 -7.93
N GLY A 82 -3.28 13.42 -7.69
CA GLY A 82 -4.24 12.43 -7.18
C GLY A 82 -4.24 11.01 -7.78
N ARG A 83 -4.46 10.05 -6.87
CA ARG A 83 -4.61 8.58 -6.97
C ARG A 83 -3.31 7.76 -6.84
N GLY A 84 -3.01 7.45 -5.59
CA GLY A 84 -1.83 6.69 -5.22
C GLY A 84 -2.14 5.21 -5.37
N PRO A 85 -1.13 4.38 -5.67
CA PRO A 85 -1.33 2.96 -5.96
C PRO A 85 -1.82 2.14 -4.76
N TRP A 86 -1.85 2.73 -3.56
CA TRP A 86 -2.18 2.05 -2.30
C TRP A 86 -3.56 2.45 -1.74
N ALA A 87 -4.37 3.20 -2.50
CA ALA A 87 -5.70 3.61 -2.06
C ALA A 87 -6.59 2.38 -1.77
N CYS A 88 -6.73 2.04 -0.49
CA CYS A 88 -7.72 1.10 -0.01
C CYS A 88 -9.10 1.60 -0.45
N THR A 89 -9.77 0.87 -1.35
CA THR A 89 -11.15 1.12 -1.74
C THR A 89 -12.07 0.67 -0.60
N SER A 90 -12.15 1.45 0.48
CA SER A 90 -13.33 1.38 1.33
C SER A 90 -14.49 1.96 0.52
N SER A 91 -15.30 1.07 -0.04
CA SER A 91 -16.59 1.39 -0.63
C SER A 91 -17.56 1.84 0.47
N SER A 92 -17.44 3.08 0.95
CA SER A 92 -18.50 3.73 1.70
C SER A 92 -19.56 4.25 0.71
N GLN A 93 -20.36 3.35 0.15
CA GLN A 93 -21.66 3.77 -0.39
C GLN A 93 -22.57 4.11 0.79
N SER A 94 -22.52 5.37 1.22
CA SER A 94 -23.59 5.98 2.02
C SER A 94 -24.64 6.51 1.06
N GLY A 95 -25.52 5.62 0.59
CA GLY A 95 -26.79 6.02 -0.02
C GLY A 95 -27.84 6.25 1.06
N PRO A 96 -28.76 7.23 0.91
CA PRO A 96 -29.84 7.42 1.85
C PRO A 96 -30.77 6.20 1.86
N VAL A 97 -31.11 5.72 3.06
CA VAL A 97 -32.16 4.70 3.26
C VAL A 97 -33.51 5.39 3.04
N PRO A 98 -34.35 4.96 2.08
CA PRO A 98 -35.69 5.51 1.94
C PRO A 98 -36.55 5.09 3.14
N LEU A 99 -37.34 6.05 3.64
CA LEU A 99 -38.35 5.89 4.69
C LEU A 99 -39.47 4.94 4.27
#